data_AF-A0A3D5E8M4-F1
#
_entry.id   AF-A0A3D5E8M4-F1
#
_cell.length_a   1.000
_cell.length_b   1.000
_cell.length_c   1.000
_cell.angle_alpha   90.00
_cell.angle_beta   90.00
_cell.angle_gamma   90.00
#
_symmetry.space_group_name_H-M   'P 1'
#
loop_
_entity.id
_entity.type
_entity.pdbx_description
1 polymer ?
#
loop_
_entity_poly.entity_id
_entity_poly.type
_entity_poly.pdbx_seq_one_letter_code
_entity_poly.pdbx_strand_id
1 'polypeptide(L)'
;AGIALAWFATRKSAAIHSGKPWNRLLTHQRVVPFLQGLSSVQSPRQTGNVLVLSAAIWISEALLYWAVAASLGISLSFFVHIFVVAAANIGAGIPLAQASVGLAFLAKEALVALGETQDAALAYAIGVEAIIILPAILLAPIAAYDLRLSWRDAIPGFGGSRSQLGQDSDSPRSTREEQ
;
A
#
# COMPACT_ATOMS: atom_id res chain seq x y z
N ALA A 1 0.87 15.60 -14.93
CA ALA A 1 0.25 15.91 -16.24
C ALA A 1 0.19 14.63 -17.05
N GLY A 2 -0.98 14.34 -17.63
CA GLY A 2 -1.09 13.38 -18.74
C GLY A 2 -1.23 11.92 -18.34
N ILE A 3 -2.47 11.47 -18.13
CA ILE A 3 -3.13 10.45 -18.96
C ILE A 3 -4.64 10.67 -18.75
N ALA A 4 -5.34 11.03 -19.82
CA ALA A 4 -6.77 10.75 -20.05
C ALA A 4 -7.74 10.91 -18.86
N LEU A 5 -8.28 12.10 -18.57
CA LEU A 5 -9.39 12.67 -19.33
C LEU A 5 -10.27 11.66 -20.09
N ALA A 6 -11.55 11.78 -19.77
CA ALA A 6 -12.58 12.11 -20.76
C ALA A 6 -13.40 10.99 -21.38
N TRP A 7 -13.13 9.70 -21.18
CA TRP A 7 -13.88 8.72 -21.96
C TRP A 7 -15.23 8.24 -21.37
N PHE A 8 -15.47 8.30 -20.06
CA PHE A 8 -16.75 7.84 -19.49
C PHE A 8 -17.53 8.90 -18.72
N ALA A 9 -17.28 10.18 -19.04
CA ALA A 9 -18.11 11.29 -18.61
C ALA A 9 -19.41 11.43 -19.45
N THR A 10 -19.72 10.50 -20.36
CA THR A 10 -20.79 10.65 -21.38
C THR A 10 -21.75 9.48 -21.53
N ARG A 11 -21.81 8.50 -20.60
CA ARG A 11 -22.99 7.60 -20.58
C ARG A 11 -24.15 8.30 -19.89
N LYS A 12 -25.01 8.91 -20.71
CA LYS A 12 -26.35 9.41 -20.37
C LYS A 12 -27.05 8.44 -19.42
N SER A 13 -27.22 8.83 -18.16
CA SER A 13 -28.22 8.23 -17.29
C SER A 13 -29.33 9.24 -17.10
N ALA A 14 -30.43 8.93 -17.78
CA ALA A 14 -31.66 9.70 -17.80
C ALA A 14 -32.34 9.72 -16.42
N ALA A 15 -33.26 10.68 -16.32
CA ALA A 15 -34.34 10.79 -15.34
C ALA A 15 -33.96 11.36 -13.96
N ILE A 16 -34.12 12.68 -13.89
CA ILE A 16 -34.45 13.43 -12.68
C ILE A 16 -35.75 12.85 -12.10
N HIS A 17 -35.67 12.27 -10.91
CA HIS A 17 -36.83 12.11 -10.03
C HIS A 17 -36.49 12.65 -8.65
N SER A 18 -37.36 13.55 -8.21
CA SER A 18 -37.28 14.33 -6.98
C SER A 18 -37.39 13.44 -5.75
N GLY A 19 -36.45 13.60 -4.81
CA GLY A 19 -36.49 12.87 -3.54
C GLY A 19 -35.24 13.06 -2.68
N LYS A 20 -35.19 14.16 -1.93
CA LYS A 20 -34.33 14.45 -0.76
C LYS A 20 -32.80 14.42 -1.00
N PRO A 21 -32.11 15.58 -1.05
CA PRO A 21 -30.70 15.67 -1.46
C PRO A 21 -29.65 15.18 -0.44
N TRP A 22 -30.04 14.89 0.82
CA TRP A 22 -29.07 14.60 1.88
C TRP A 22 -28.71 13.11 2.07
N ASN A 23 -29.57 12.17 1.65
CA ASN A 23 -29.27 10.74 1.80
C ASN A 23 -28.34 10.18 0.71
N ARG A 24 -28.11 10.92 -0.38
CA ARG A 24 -27.26 10.45 -1.50
C ARG A 24 -25.75 10.62 -1.27
N LEU A 25 -25.35 11.54 -0.40
CA LEU A 25 -23.94 11.74 -0.03
C LEU A 25 -23.41 10.66 0.93
N LEU A 26 -24.33 9.95 1.62
CA LEU A 26 -24.02 8.85 2.54
C LEU A 26 -24.19 7.46 1.88
N THR A 27 -24.52 7.40 0.58
CA THR A 27 -24.70 6.13 -0.15
C THR A 27 -23.36 5.44 -0.47
N HIS A 28 -22.90 4.70 0.53
CA HIS A 28 -22.58 3.28 0.47
C HIS A 28 -21.29 2.73 -0.18
N GLN A 29 -20.53 3.43 -1.03
CA GLN A 29 -19.36 2.75 -1.65
C GLN A 29 -18.06 2.76 -0.84
N ARG A 30 -17.84 3.70 0.09
CA ARG A 30 -16.57 3.76 0.86
C ARG A 30 -16.73 3.66 2.37
N VAL A 31 -17.84 4.16 2.91
CA VAL A 31 -18.07 4.19 4.36
C VAL A 31 -18.47 2.82 4.89
N VAL A 32 -19.27 2.04 4.16
CA VAL A 32 -19.68 0.70 4.61
C VAL A 32 -18.50 -0.28 4.67
N PRO A 33 -17.63 -0.40 3.65
CA PRO A 33 -16.41 -1.22 3.77
C PRO A 33 -15.48 -0.77 4.90
N PHE A 34 -15.37 0.55 5.14
CA PHE A 34 -14.58 1.10 6.24
C PHE A 34 -15.14 0.70 7.62
N LEU A 35 -16.46 0.86 7.83
CA LEU A 35 -17.15 0.45 9.05
C LEU A 35 -17.13 -1.07 9.24
N GLN A 36 -17.20 -1.83 8.15
CA GLN A 36 -17.08 -3.28 8.15
C GLN A 36 -15.64 -3.72 8.47
N GLY A 37 -14.63 -2.98 8.04
CA GLY A 37 -13.24 -3.16 8.49
C GLY A 37 -13.08 -2.90 10.00
N LEU A 38 -13.74 -1.87 10.53
CA LEU A 38 -13.79 -1.61 11.98
C LEU A 38 -14.47 -2.75 12.76
N SER A 39 -15.41 -3.47 12.15
CA SER A 39 -16.05 -4.63 12.79
C SER A 39 -15.08 -5.81 13.04
N SER A 40 -13.92 -5.86 12.37
CA SER A 40 -12.84 -6.84 12.68
C SER A 40 -12.18 -6.61 14.06
N VAL A 41 -12.35 -5.42 14.64
CA VAL A 41 -11.87 -5.07 15.99
C VAL A 41 -12.81 -5.60 17.08
N GLN A 42 -13.94 -6.23 16.72
CA GLN A 42 -14.94 -6.72 17.68
C GLN A 42 -14.46 -7.89 18.55
N SER A 43 -13.36 -8.57 18.19
CA SER A 43 -12.79 -9.61 19.03
C SER A 43 -11.56 -9.09 19.80
N PRO A 44 -11.67 -8.83 21.12
CA PRO A 44 -10.58 -8.24 21.90
C PRO A 44 -9.33 -9.12 21.92
N ARG A 45 -9.48 -10.44 21.74
CA ARG A 45 -8.37 -11.38 21.62
C ARG A 45 -7.60 -11.24 20.31
N GLN A 46 -8.27 -11.07 19.16
CA GLN A 46 -7.56 -10.84 17.90
C GLN A 46 -6.92 -9.45 17.90
N THR A 47 -7.59 -8.43 18.43
CA THR A 47 -7.00 -7.09 18.60
C THR A 47 -5.75 -7.14 19.46
N GLY A 48 -5.78 -7.86 20.59
CA GLY A 48 -4.60 -8.08 21.44
C GLY A 48 -3.44 -8.74 20.69
N ASN A 49 -3.70 -9.80 19.92
CA ASN A 49 -2.67 -10.47 19.12
C ASN A 49 -2.06 -9.54 18.06
N VAL A 50 -2.89 -8.74 17.37
CA VAL A 50 -2.43 -7.77 16.37
C VAL A 50 -1.59 -6.67 17.03
N LEU A 51 -1.99 -6.18 18.20
CA LEU A 51 -1.22 -5.18 18.95
C LEU A 51 0.14 -5.71 19.40
N VAL A 52 0.20 -6.94 19.91
CA VAL A 52 1.46 -7.57 20.32
C VAL A 52 2.37 -7.79 19.11
N LEU A 53 1.83 -8.29 18.00
CA LEU A 53 2.60 -8.47 16.78
C LEU A 53 3.09 -7.13 16.22
N SER A 54 2.25 -6.10 16.25
CA SER A 54 2.61 -4.74 15.86
C SER A 54 3.73 -4.21 16.74
N ALA A 55 3.61 -4.31 18.07
CA ALA A 55 4.65 -3.89 19.01
C ALA A 55 5.98 -4.63 18.74
N ALA A 56 5.94 -5.93 18.45
CA ALA A 56 7.12 -6.71 18.12
C ALA A 56 7.78 -6.22 16.81
N ILE A 57 6.98 -5.88 15.80
CA ILE A 57 7.48 -5.31 14.53
C ILE A 57 8.16 -3.96 14.79
N TRP A 58 7.50 -3.07 15.53
CA TRP A 58 8.05 -1.74 15.86
C TRP A 58 9.34 -1.81 16.70
N ILE A 59 9.41 -2.74 17.66
CA ILE A 59 10.63 -2.96 18.44
C ILE A 59 11.76 -3.50 17.54
N SER A 60 11.43 -4.42 16.62
CA SER A 60 12.40 -4.96 15.66
C SER A 60 12.92 -3.87 14.73
N GLU A 61 12.06 -2.96 14.29
CA GLU A 61 12.41 -1.78 13.51
C GLU A 61 13.33 -0.83 14.31
N ALA A 62 12.99 -0.52 15.57
CA ALA A 62 13.85 0.28 16.43
C ALA A 62 15.22 -0.37 16.69
N LEU A 63 15.26 -1.69 16.82
CA LEU A 63 16.51 -2.44 16.95
C LEU A 63 17.36 -2.35 15.68
N LEU A 64 16.74 -2.42 14.50
CA LEU A 64 17.41 -2.22 13.22
C LEU A 64 18.00 -0.81 13.14
N TYR A 65 17.20 0.22 13.44
CA TYR A 65 17.65 1.62 13.46
C TYR A 65 18.84 1.80 14.41
N TRP A 66 18.75 1.28 15.62
CA TRP A 66 19.83 1.31 16.60
C TRP A 66 21.08 0.56 16.12
N ALA A 67 20.93 -0.59 15.46
CA ALA A 67 22.06 -1.36 14.92
C ALA A 67 22.77 -0.60 13.78
N VAL A 68 22.03 0.10 12.91
CA VAL A 68 22.62 0.96 11.88
C VAL A 68 23.42 2.10 12.52
N ALA A 69 22.84 2.79 13.50
CA ALA A 69 23.54 3.84 14.24
C ALA A 69 24.82 3.33 14.90
N ALA A 70 24.76 2.17 15.56
CA ALA A 70 25.91 1.53 16.17
C ALA A 70 27.01 1.22 15.13
N SER A 71 26.65 0.78 13.92
CA SER A 71 27.60 0.52 12.83
C SER A 71 28.30 1.78 12.31
N LEU A 72 27.69 2.95 12.48
CA LEU A 72 28.22 4.26 12.10
C LEU A 72 28.92 5.00 13.25
N GLY A 73 29.02 4.38 14.43
CA GLY A 73 29.62 4.98 15.62
C GLY A 73 28.73 6.01 16.34
N ILE A 74 27.44 6.08 16.02
CA ILE A 74 26.48 6.97 16.68
C ILE A 74 26.10 6.34 18.03
N SER A 75 26.58 6.93 19.13
CA SER A 75 26.39 6.40 20.49
C SER A 75 25.19 7.05 21.19
N LEU A 76 24.00 6.91 20.63
CA LEU A 76 22.75 7.37 21.25
C LEU A 76 22.02 6.23 21.94
N SER A 77 21.21 6.56 22.95
CA SER A 77 20.43 5.55 23.69
C SER A 77 19.42 4.84 22.79
N PHE A 78 19.05 3.60 23.12
CA PHE A 78 18.01 2.86 22.39
C PHE A 78 16.67 3.61 22.33
N PHE A 79 16.27 4.29 23.41
CA PHE A 79 15.03 5.07 23.46
C PHE A 79 15.01 6.25 22.48
N VAL A 80 16.18 6.83 22.21
CA VAL A 80 16.31 7.88 21.19
C VAL A 80 16.03 7.32 19.80
N HIS A 81 16.42 6.07 19.52
CA HIS A 81 16.15 5.45 18.23
C HIS A 81 14.67 5.12 18.05
N ILE A 82 13.94 4.79 19.11
CA ILE A 82 12.47 4.69 19.06
C ILE A 82 11.84 6.03 18.63
N PHE A 83 12.36 7.16 19.13
CA PHE A 83 11.93 8.49 18.70
C PHE A 83 12.27 8.76 17.22
N VAL A 84 13.48 8.41 16.78
CA VAL A 84 13.89 8.56 15.37
C VAL A 84 13.02 7.71 14.44
N VAL A 85 12.67 6.47 14.83
CA VAL A 85 11.70 5.63 14.10
C VAL A 85 10.34 6.31 13.99
N ALA A 86 9.83 6.89 15.08
CA ALA A 86 8.56 7.60 15.06
C ALA A 86 8.59 8.81 14.08
N ALA A 87 9.66 9.60 14.09
CA ALA A 87 9.85 10.71 13.15
C ALA A 87 9.92 10.22 11.69
N ALA A 88 10.68 9.15 11.46
CA ALA A 88 10.83 8.50 10.16
C ALA A 88 9.45 8.01 9.62
N ASN A 89 8.63 7.40 10.47
CA ASN A 89 7.29 6.91 10.09
C ASN A 89 6.28 8.04 9.84
N ILE A 90 6.40 9.19 10.51
CA ILE A 90 5.65 10.40 10.13
C ILE A 90 6.05 10.84 8.72
N GLY A 91 7.34 10.77 8.40
CA GLY A 91 7.89 11.13 7.09
C GLY A 91 7.39 10.20 5.99
N ALA A 92 7.29 8.89 6.28
CA ALA A 92 6.70 7.90 5.38
C ALA A 92 5.21 8.15 5.10
N GLY A 93 4.50 8.78 6.04
CA GLY A 93 3.09 9.16 5.88
C GLY A 93 2.85 10.30 4.90
N ILE A 94 3.89 10.99 4.41
CA ILE A 94 3.78 12.12 3.49
C ILE A 94 3.48 11.59 2.07
N PRO A 95 2.26 11.79 1.50
CA PRO A 95 1.82 11.15 0.25
C PRO A 95 2.62 11.57 -1.00
N LEU A 96 3.40 12.65 -0.89
CA LEU A 96 4.19 13.24 -1.97
C LEU A 96 5.67 12.82 -1.90
N ALA A 97 6.11 12.20 -0.81
CA ALA A 97 7.44 11.65 -0.68
C ALA A 97 7.53 10.34 -1.46
N GLN A 98 7.85 10.44 -2.76
CA GLN A 98 8.16 9.25 -3.56
C GLN A 98 9.44 8.59 -3.02
N ALA A 99 9.48 7.25 -3.06
CA ALA A 99 10.67 6.47 -2.72
C ALA A 99 11.27 6.76 -1.32
N SER A 100 10.45 6.78 -0.27
CA SER A 100 10.92 6.89 1.13
C SER A 100 11.71 8.16 1.50
N VAL A 101 11.76 9.16 0.61
CA VAL A 101 12.51 10.41 0.84
C VAL A 101 12.04 11.17 2.09
N GLY A 102 10.74 11.17 2.36
CA GLY A 102 10.16 11.84 3.54
C GLY A 102 10.58 11.17 4.85
N LEU A 103 10.69 9.84 4.83
CA LEU A 103 11.19 9.04 5.95
C LEU A 103 12.65 9.38 6.21
N ALA A 104 13.50 9.31 5.18
CA ALA A 104 14.93 9.59 5.30
C ALA A 104 15.17 11.03 5.78
N PHE A 105 14.40 11.98 5.27
CA PHE A 105 14.48 13.38 5.69
C PHE A 105 14.17 13.56 7.18
N LEU A 106 13.04 13.07 7.67
CA LEU A 106 12.70 13.25 9.10
C LEU A 106 13.57 12.42 10.04
N ALA A 107 14.07 11.26 9.61
CA ALA A 107 15.06 10.50 10.37
C ALA A 107 16.36 11.30 10.56
N LYS A 108 16.85 11.91 9.48
CA LYS A 108 18.04 12.79 9.50
C LYS A 108 17.81 14.01 10.39
N GLU A 109 16.71 14.75 10.18
CA GLU A 109 16.43 15.96 10.97
C GLU A 109 16.23 15.64 12.46
N ALA A 110 15.67 14.48 12.80
CA ALA A 110 15.58 14.02 14.19
C ALA A 110 16.96 13.84 14.83
N LEU A 111 17.92 13.21 14.14
CA LEU A 111 19.29 13.05 14.65
C LEU A 111 20.05 14.37 14.76
N VAL A 112 19.90 15.25 13.77
CA VAL A 112 20.51 16.60 13.82
C VAL A 112 19.95 17.40 15.00
N ALA A 113 18.65 17.32 15.27
CA ALA A 113 18.04 17.97 16.43
C ALA A 113 18.55 17.42 17.77
N LEU A 114 19.09 16.20 17.79
CA LEU A 114 19.69 15.55 18.95
C LEU A 114 21.19 15.82 19.10
N GLY A 115 21.77 16.63 18.20
CA GLY A 115 23.17 17.09 18.27
C GLY A 115 24.15 16.34 17.37
N GLU A 116 23.67 15.40 16.54
CA GLU A 116 24.53 14.73 15.56
C GLU A 116 24.87 15.64 14.38
N THR A 117 26.03 15.38 13.76
CA THR A 117 26.45 16.12 12.56
C THR A 117 25.54 15.80 11.36
N GLN A 118 25.39 16.77 10.45
CA GLN A 118 24.59 16.57 9.23
C GLN A 118 25.10 15.39 8.39
N ASP A 119 26.42 15.21 8.31
CA ASP A 119 27.04 14.14 7.53
C ASP A 119 26.74 12.76 8.14
N ALA A 120 26.88 12.62 9.47
CA ALA A 120 26.56 11.37 10.17
C ALA A 120 25.07 11.04 10.07
N ALA A 121 24.19 12.03 10.27
CA ALA A 121 22.75 11.87 10.17
C ALA A 121 22.29 11.48 8.74
N LEU A 122 22.94 12.04 7.72
CA LEU A 122 22.66 11.70 6.31
C LEU A 122 23.12 10.28 5.98
N ALA A 123 24.34 9.90 6.38
CA ALA A 123 24.85 8.54 6.20
C ALA A 123 23.95 7.51 6.91
N TYR A 124 23.48 7.85 8.10
CA TYR A 124 22.51 7.05 8.85
C TYR A 124 21.20 6.88 8.09
N ALA A 125 20.58 7.97 7.62
CA ALA A 125 19.29 7.90 6.94
C ALA A 125 19.36 7.03 5.67
N ILE A 126 20.42 7.19 4.88
CA ILE A 126 20.67 6.38 3.68
C ILE A 126 20.94 4.92 4.07
N GLY A 127 21.71 4.66 5.12
CA GLY A 127 22.03 3.31 5.59
C GLY A 127 20.78 2.54 6.03
N VAL A 128 19.90 3.18 6.80
CA VAL A 128 18.61 2.62 7.22
C VAL A 128 17.74 2.31 6.00
N GLU A 129 17.61 3.26 5.09
CA GLU A 129 16.81 3.07 3.87
C GLU A 129 17.33 1.90 3.03
N ALA A 130 18.64 1.83 2.81
CA ALA A 130 19.28 0.75 2.08
C ALA A 130 18.99 -0.62 2.73
N ILE A 131 19.12 -0.73 4.05
CA ILE A 131 18.91 -2.00 4.78
C ILE A 131 17.44 -2.44 4.70
N ILE A 132 16.48 -1.52 4.66
CA ILE A 132 15.06 -1.85 4.53
C ILE A 132 14.71 -2.23 3.09
N ILE A 133 15.20 -1.46 2.11
CA ILE A 133 14.77 -1.60 0.72
C ILE A 133 15.50 -2.72 -0.02
N LEU A 134 16.79 -2.95 0.26
CA LEU A 134 17.59 -3.94 -0.46
C LEU A 134 17.03 -5.37 -0.32
N PRO A 135 16.63 -5.86 0.87
CA PRO A 135 16.00 -7.17 0.98
C PRO A 135 14.72 -7.27 0.16
N ALA A 136 13.89 -6.22 0.15
CA ALA A 136 12.66 -6.20 -0.65
C ALA A 136 12.97 -6.25 -2.16
N ILE A 137 13.97 -5.48 -2.62
CA ILE A 137 14.42 -5.46 -4.01
C ILE A 137 14.97 -6.82 -4.44
N LEU A 138 15.65 -7.54 -3.55
CA LEU A 138 16.20 -8.86 -3.85
C LEU A 138 15.14 -9.97 -3.79
N LEU A 139 14.28 -9.96 -2.77
CA LEU A 139 13.26 -10.99 -2.56
C LEU A 139 12.10 -10.89 -3.53
N ALA A 140 11.69 -9.69 -3.94
CA ALA A 140 10.58 -9.52 -4.88
C ALA A 140 10.77 -10.27 -6.21
N PRO A 141 11.89 -10.15 -6.94
CA PRO A 141 12.11 -10.88 -8.17
C PRO A 141 12.32 -12.38 -7.94
N ILE A 142 12.93 -12.79 -6.82
CA ILE A 142 13.05 -14.23 -6.46
C ILE A 142 11.65 -14.82 -6.26
N ALA A 143 10.81 -14.18 -5.47
CA ALA A 143 9.43 -14.60 -5.26
C ALA A 143 8.63 -14.60 -6.56
N ALA A 144 8.84 -13.62 -7.45
CA ALA A 144 8.17 -13.57 -8.74
C ALA A 144 8.57 -14.72 -9.66
N TYR A 145 9.85 -15.10 -9.64
CA TYR A 145 10.36 -16.26 -10.36
C TYR A 145 9.77 -17.58 -9.81
N ASP A 146 9.79 -17.75 -8.48
CA ASP A 146 9.26 -18.96 -7.82
C ASP A 146 7.75 -19.12 -8.02
N LEU A 147 7.01 -18.01 -7.99
CA LEU A 147 5.56 -17.98 -8.25
C LEU A 147 5.22 -18.08 -9.75
N ARG A 148 6.23 -18.14 -10.64
CA ARG A 148 6.08 -18.15 -12.11
C ARG A 148 5.17 -17.03 -12.62
N LEU A 149 5.23 -15.86 -11.98
CA LEU A 149 4.40 -14.72 -12.36
C LEU A 149 4.73 -14.31 -13.79
N SER A 150 3.74 -14.39 -14.66
CA SER A 150 3.88 -13.94 -16.03
C SER A 150 3.76 -12.41 -16.06
N TRP A 151 4.41 -11.77 -17.02
CA TRP A 151 4.19 -10.35 -17.33
C TRP A 151 2.71 -10.00 -17.56
N ARG A 152 1.89 -11.00 -17.89
CA ARG A 152 0.43 -10.89 -18.04
C ARG A 152 -0.32 -10.77 -16.71
N ASP A 153 0.22 -11.31 -15.62
CA ASP A 153 -0.40 -11.25 -14.29
C ASP A 153 -0.10 -9.93 -13.58
N ALA A 154 1.05 -9.34 -13.88
CA ALA A 154 1.47 -8.05 -13.35
C ALA A 154 0.69 -6.86 -13.95
N ILE A 155 0.02 -7.03 -15.10
CA ILE A 155 -0.76 -5.99 -15.77
C ILE A 155 -2.22 -6.44 -15.93
N PRO A 156 -3.11 -6.06 -14.99
CA PRO A 156 -4.55 -6.29 -15.13
C PRO A 156 -5.06 -5.55 -16.39
N GLY A 157 -5.31 -6.29 -17.47
CA GLY A 157 -5.86 -5.74 -18.73
C GLY A 157 -5.14 -6.13 -20.02
N PHE A 158 -3.99 -6.83 -19.96
CA PHE A 158 -3.25 -7.26 -21.17
C PHE A 158 -3.58 -8.69 -21.64
N GLY A 159 -4.44 -9.41 -20.92
CA GLY A 159 -4.94 -10.75 -21.27
C GLY A 159 -6.16 -10.65 -22.19
N GLY A 160 -5.94 -10.72 -23.50
CA GLY A 160 -6.99 -10.61 -24.50
C GLY A 160 -8.15 -11.61 -24.29
N SER A 161 -9.35 -11.07 -24.15
CA SER A 161 -10.61 -11.80 -24.28
C SER A 161 -10.70 -12.47 -25.64
N ARG A 162 -10.30 -13.74 -25.74
CA ARG A 162 -10.45 -14.54 -26.96
C ARG A 162 -11.10 -15.88 -26.63
N SER A 163 -12.35 -15.86 -26.20
CA SER A 163 -13.17 -17.07 -26.07
C SER A 163 -14.68 -16.80 -26.02
N GLN A 164 -15.21 -15.88 -26.85
CA GLN A 164 -16.66 -15.70 -27.02
C GLN A 164 -17.08 -15.34 -28.48
N LEU A 165 -16.32 -15.76 -29.50
CA LEU A 165 -16.68 -15.55 -30.91
C LEU A 165 -16.77 -16.84 -31.72
N GLY A 166 -17.21 -17.94 -31.09
CA GLY A 166 -17.34 -19.24 -31.78
C GLY A 166 -18.46 -20.14 -31.29
N GLN A 167 -19.39 -19.62 -30.48
CA GLN A 167 -20.42 -20.43 -29.85
C GLN A 167 -21.78 -19.72 -29.95
N ASP A 168 -22.14 -19.28 -31.15
CA ASP A 168 -23.50 -18.76 -31.42
C ASP A 168 -23.99 -19.04 -32.85
N SER A 169 -23.29 -19.89 -33.62
CA SER A 169 -23.65 -20.17 -35.02
C SER A 169 -24.11 -21.60 -35.33
N ASP A 170 -24.21 -22.50 -34.34
CA ASP A 170 -24.73 -23.86 -34.57
C ASP A 170 -25.83 -24.22 -33.58
N SER A 171 -27.03 -23.73 -33.86
CA SER A 171 -28.27 -24.36 -33.40
C SER A 171 -29.15 -24.63 -34.61
N PRO A 172 -29.30 -25.91 -35.05
CA PRO A 172 -30.26 -26.25 -36.09
C PRO A 172 -31.67 -26.07 -35.52
N ARG A 173 -32.41 -25.07 -36.01
CA ARG A 173 -33.87 -25.07 -35.88
C ARG A 173 -34.45 -26.13 -36.82
N SER A 174 -34.42 -27.38 -36.39
CA SER A 174 -35.22 -28.46 -36.98
C SER A 174 -36.58 -28.52 -36.29
N THR A 175 -37.61 -28.08 -37.00
CA THR A 175 -38.91 -28.77 -37.15
C THR A 175 -39.46 -29.56 -35.95
N ARG A 176 -40.55 -29.04 -35.36
CA ARG A 176 -41.67 -29.89 -34.91
C ARG A 176 -42.99 -29.21 -35.25
N GLU A 177 -43.57 -29.69 -36.34
CA GLU A 177 -45.01 -29.72 -36.55
C GLU A 177 -45.68 -30.62 -35.48
N GLU A 178 -47.00 -30.45 -35.35
CA GLU A 178 -47.98 -31.34 -34.71
C GLU A 178 -47.97 -31.43 -33.18
N GLN A 179 -48.86 -30.67 -32.53
CA GLN A 179 -50.16 -31.15 -32.03
C GLN A 179 -51.01 -30.00 -31.49
#